data_AF-A0AA36GVB9-F1
#
_entry.id   AF-A0AA36GVB9-F1
#
_cell.length_a   1.000
_cell.length_b   1.000
_cell.length_c   1.000
_cell.angle_alpha   90.00
_cell.angle_beta   90.00
_cell.angle_gamma   90.00
#
_symmetry.space_group_name_H-M   'P 1'
#
loop_
_entity.id
_entity.type
_entity.pdbx_description
1 polymer ?
#
loop_
_entity_poly.entity_id
_entity_poly.type
_entity_poly.pdbx_seq_one_letter_code
_entity_poly.pdbx_strand_id
1 'polypeptide(L)'
;MEEEVEFDFMTGASCPEKLDKKVRKGLLNSHRRTQLRHPLFTPPFQEDPASAPSSASLGHLLHTAAQPNTIMRSYILILFVQSALANVINYHLHTDNDNEINECVERSMEMLMDETCLFFRQTSEQDASVTFIQSEHCSWQESNRTVHLNPTCISDDFCYEMIGRMLSIDKPKQQIARFLNLHYNCTEKCTIDCRHGGIVLPDCTCKCSYGFTGKQCEKLAKQASFTDSSCGVIDANDDGVLNLSTYPEPREKTTFCQWLLESSDPWAVIEVSIERLGLDGEDVRPGARCNDFFTVFGEQDQVGPLPCDGSLNITELRSKANWLLLELRSDPYSENSVTGPLLRYSVKRQRQGVRVYSEGMTSSTAALSTIAALVLSSLRLL
;
A
#
# COMPACT_ATOMS: atom_id res chain seq x y z
N MET A 1 30.36 67.10 -6.50
CA MET A 1 28.96 66.81 -6.85
C MET A 1 28.85 65.31 -6.71
N GLU A 2 28.78 64.87 -5.45
CA GLU A 2 27.50 64.61 -4.73
C GLU A 2 27.06 63.20 -5.12
N GLU A 3 26.72 62.27 -4.24
CA GLU A 3 26.64 62.10 -2.78
C GLU A 3 26.22 60.61 -2.67
N GLU A 4 26.87 59.79 -1.82
CA GLU A 4 26.24 59.15 -0.64
C GLU A 4 25.20 58.03 -0.96
N VAL A 5 25.01 56.91 -0.24
CA VAL A 5 25.42 56.33 1.06
C VAL A 5 24.86 54.89 1.04
N GLU A 6 25.65 53.84 1.31
CA GLU A 6 25.80 53.10 2.59
C GLU A 6 24.51 52.40 3.11
N PHE A 7 24.53 51.06 3.29
CA PHE A 7 24.61 50.42 4.62
C PHE A 7 24.65 48.87 4.57
N ASP A 8 25.62 48.34 5.33
CA ASP A 8 25.81 46.96 5.77
C ASP A 8 24.73 46.49 6.78
N PHE A 9 24.48 45.18 6.88
CA PHE A 9 24.87 44.40 8.08
C PHE A 9 24.60 42.89 7.91
N MET A 10 25.62 42.11 8.26
CA MET A 10 25.60 40.66 8.47
C MET A 10 24.89 40.27 9.77
N THR A 11 24.24 39.10 9.75
CA THR A 11 24.32 38.00 10.75
C THR A 11 23.59 36.80 10.11
N GLY A 12 24.11 35.59 9.91
CA GLY A 12 25.13 34.86 10.64
C GLY A 12 24.47 33.65 11.32
N ALA A 13 24.51 32.46 10.67
CA ALA A 13 24.51 31.15 11.34
C ALA A 13 24.71 30.03 10.30
N SER A 14 25.95 29.56 10.25
CA SER A 14 26.41 28.35 9.55
C SER A 14 26.02 27.08 10.30
N CYS A 15 25.70 26.00 9.57
CA CYS A 15 25.92 24.64 10.03
C CYS A 15 26.64 23.83 8.92
N PRO A 16 27.51 22.87 9.29
CA PRO A 16 28.73 22.62 8.54
C PRO A 16 28.65 21.46 7.54
N GLU A 17 29.45 21.65 6.51
CA GLU A 17 30.04 20.67 5.60
C GLU A 17 30.73 19.52 6.35
N LYS A 18 30.44 18.27 5.96
CA LYS A 18 31.38 17.14 6.15
C LYS A 18 31.36 16.20 4.94
N LEU A 19 32.46 16.31 4.20
CA LEU A 19 33.33 15.24 3.68
C LEU A 19 32.70 14.10 2.87
N ASP A 20 32.73 14.33 1.57
CA ASP A 20 33.41 13.54 0.53
C ASP A 20 34.05 12.19 0.98
N LYS A 21 33.47 11.08 0.51
CA LYS A 21 34.17 9.82 0.25
C LYS A 21 33.87 9.40 -1.18
N LYS A 22 34.84 9.63 -2.06
CA LYS A 22 34.88 9.16 -3.44
C LYS A 22 35.74 7.89 -3.56
N VAL A 23 35.51 7.17 -4.66
CA VAL A 23 36.37 6.13 -5.32
C VAL A 23 36.00 4.68 -4.92
N ARG A 24 35.60 3.74 -5.80
CA ARG A 24 35.81 3.55 -7.27
C ARG A 24 34.91 2.43 -7.84
N LYS A 25 34.81 2.45 -9.19
CA LYS A 25 34.38 1.43 -10.20
C LYS A 25 32.96 1.67 -10.74
N GLY A 26 32.72 1.91 -12.02
CA GLY A 26 33.55 2.01 -13.21
C GLY A 26 32.64 2.31 -14.42
N LEU A 27 33.08 3.19 -15.31
CA LEU A 27 32.51 3.44 -16.65
C LEU A 27 32.59 2.16 -17.53
N LEU A 28 31.96 1.96 -18.70
CA LEU A 28 31.34 2.77 -19.76
C LEU A 28 30.24 1.88 -20.40
N ASN A 29 29.13 2.33 -20.99
CA ASN A 29 28.92 2.87 -22.36
C ASN A 29 27.43 2.59 -22.66
N SER A 30 26.66 3.21 -23.56
CA SER A 30 26.79 4.33 -24.48
C SER A 30 25.36 4.62 -24.99
N HIS A 31 25.10 5.89 -25.31
CA HIS A 31 23.88 6.43 -25.90
C HIS A 31 23.30 5.68 -27.11
N ARG A 32 21.96 5.66 -27.19
CA ARG A 32 21.20 6.12 -28.36
C ARG A 32 19.78 6.56 -27.96
N ARG A 33 19.55 7.87 -27.89
CA ARG A 33 18.22 8.50 -27.87
C ARG A 33 17.74 8.62 -29.31
N THR A 34 16.62 7.99 -29.62
CA THR A 34 15.83 8.29 -30.82
C THR A 34 14.56 8.97 -30.37
N GLN A 35 14.41 10.23 -30.75
CA GLN A 35 13.18 11.00 -30.59
C GLN A 35 12.06 10.35 -31.43
N LEU A 36 10.91 10.13 -30.81
CA LEU A 36 9.66 9.88 -31.53
C LEU A 36 8.59 10.85 -31.00
N ARG A 37 8.18 11.74 -31.90
CA ARG A 37 7.10 12.71 -31.74
C ARG A 37 5.79 11.96 -31.60
N HIS A 38 5.01 12.26 -30.56
CA HIS A 38 3.59 11.96 -30.52
C HIS A 38 2.80 13.23 -30.89
N PRO A 39 1.78 13.13 -31.75
CA PRO A 39 0.86 14.23 -32.01
C PRO A 39 -0.19 14.34 -30.90
N LEU A 40 -0.43 15.57 -30.42
CA LEU A 40 -1.59 15.93 -29.61
C LEU A 40 -2.86 15.74 -30.45
N PHE A 41 -3.80 14.95 -29.93
CA PHE A 41 -5.21 15.00 -30.30
C PHE A 41 -6.00 15.56 -29.11
N THR A 42 -6.44 16.80 -29.24
CA THR A 42 -7.43 17.44 -28.37
C THR A 42 -8.80 17.38 -29.03
N PRO A 43 -9.88 16.95 -28.35
CA PRO A 43 -11.24 17.19 -28.80
C PRO A 43 -11.73 18.58 -28.34
N PRO A 44 -12.64 19.23 -29.08
CA PRO A 44 -13.18 20.53 -28.69
C PRO A 44 -14.32 20.37 -27.68
N PHE A 45 -14.24 21.13 -26.58
CA PHE A 45 -15.36 21.41 -25.68
C PHE A 45 -16.09 22.66 -26.20
N GLN A 46 -17.40 22.56 -26.34
CA GLN A 46 -18.29 23.63 -26.78
C GLN A 46 -19.06 24.14 -25.56
N GLU A 47 -18.72 25.35 -25.11
CA GLU A 47 -19.46 26.10 -24.09
C GLU A 47 -20.37 27.11 -24.79
N ASP A 48 -21.65 27.14 -24.39
CA ASP A 48 -22.57 28.25 -24.67
C ASP A 48 -22.92 28.97 -23.36
N PRO A 49 -23.04 30.32 -23.36
CA PRO A 49 -23.29 31.13 -22.17
C PRO A 49 -24.73 31.68 -22.11
N ALA A 50 -25.28 31.81 -20.90
CA ALA A 50 -26.34 32.75 -20.48
C ALA A 50 -26.73 32.36 -19.03
N SER A 51 -26.96 33.22 -18.04
CA SER A 51 -27.48 34.58 -18.05
C SER A 51 -27.35 35.15 -16.62
N ALA A 52 -27.08 36.46 -16.51
CA ALA A 52 -27.35 37.26 -15.32
C ALA A 52 -28.84 37.66 -15.30
N PRO A 53 -29.39 38.15 -14.16
CA PRO A 53 -29.42 39.61 -14.02
C PRO A 53 -29.34 40.19 -12.57
N SER A 54 -28.66 41.35 -12.49
CA SER A 54 -29.03 42.63 -11.85
C SER A 54 -29.52 42.75 -10.38
N SER A 55 -28.64 43.36 -9.57
CA SER A 55 -28.78 44.63 -8.81
C SER A 55 -30.01 44.93 -7.93
N ALA A 56 -29.76 45.32 -6.66
CA ALA A 56 -30.25 46.59 -6.07
C ALA A 56 -29.59 46.95 -4.71
N SER A 57 -28.93 48.11 -4.69
CA SER A 57 -29.12 49.25 -3.74
C SER A 57 -28.90 49.04 -2.23
N LEU A 58 -27.82 49.55 -1.64
CA LEU A 58 -27.61 50.92 -1.11
C LEU A 58 -28.45 51.28 0.14
N GLY A 59 -27.78 51.37 1.29
CA GLY A 59 -28.32 51.86 2.56
C GLY A 59 -27.18 52.34 3.46
N HIS A 60 -27.12 53.65 3.64
CA HIS A 60 -26.08 54.43 4.31
C HIS A 60 -26.30 54.52 5.85
N LEU A 61 -25.20 54.78 6.57
CA LEU A 61 -25.06 55.62 7.78
C LEU A 61 -25.59 55.11 9.15
N LEU A 62 -24.68 54.87 10.10
CA LEU A 62 -24.38 55.82 11.20
C LEU A 62 -23.28 55.32 12.15
N HIS A 63 -22.39 56.24 12.48
CA HIS A 63 -21.40 56.18 13.56
C HIS A 63 -22.04 56.11 14.95
N THR A 64 -21.48 55.30 15.84
CA THR A 64 -21.35 55.64 17.27
C THR A 64 -20.04 55.08 17.82
N ALA A 65 -19.23 55.99 18.36
CA ALA A 65 -17.99 55.72 19.09
C ALA A 65 -18.26 55.60 20.60
N ALA A 66 -17.35 54.90 21.30
CA ALA A 66 -17.11 54.77 22.76
C ALA A 66 -17.12 53.28 23.17
N GLN A 67 -16.22 52.70 23.96
CA GLN A 67 -15.03 53.09 24.72
C GLN A 67 -14.29 51.76 25.07
N PRO A 68 -13.05 51.78 25.56
CA PRO A 68 -12.18 50.61 25.65
C PRO A 68 -12.41 49.82 26.96
N ASN A 69 -12.88 48.57 26.86
CA ASN A 69 -12.96 47.66 28.00
C ASN A 69 -11.76 46.72 28.06
N THR A 70 -10.93 46.98 29.06
CA THR A 70 -9.73 46.30 29.55
C THR A 70 -10.02 44.92 30.18
N ILE A 71 -10.76 44.05 29.49
CA ILE A 71 -11.04 42.66 29.95
C ILE A 71 -10.77 41.64 28.81
N MET A 72 -9.73 41.88 28.01
CA MET A 72 -9.38 41.03 26.86
C MET A 72 -7.89 40.68 26.82
N ARG A 73 -7.26 40.51 28.00
CA ARG A 73 -5.88 40.01 28.10
C ARG A 73 -5.73 38.71 28.91
N SER A 74 -6.76 38.26 29.63
CA SER A 74 -6.71 37.02 30.41
C SER A 74 -7.29 35.78 29.71
N TYR A 75 -8.01 35.93 28.59
CA TYR A 75 -8.54 34.78 27.83
C TYR A 75 -7.61 34.29 26.70
N ILE A 76 -6.58 35.06 26.33
CA ILE A 76 -5.60 34.67 25.30
C ILE A 76 -4.56 33.67 25.87
N LEU A 77 -4.44 33.54 27.19
CA LEU A 77 -3.52 32.60 27.85
C LEU A 77 -4.13 31.22 28.15
N ILE A 78 -5.45 31.04 28.00
CA ILE A 78 -6.12 29.74 28.24
C ILE A 78 -6.29 28.93 26.94
N LEU A 79 -6.13 29.55 25.76
CA LEU A 79 -6.24 28.86 24.46
C LEU A 79 -4.92 28.19 23.99
N PHE A 80 -3.82 28.32 24.73
CA PHE A 80 -2.52 27.73 24.36
C PHE A 80 -2.16 26.46 25.14
N VAL A 81 -3.06 25.92 25.96
CA VAL A 81 -2.85 24.65 26.69
C VAL A 81 -3.92 23.62 26.32
N GLN A 82 -4.37 23.62 25.07
CA GLN A 82 -4.66 22.33 24.45
C GLN A 82 -3.35 21.85 23.87
N SER A 83 -2.50 21.32 24.75
CA SER A 83 -1.50 20.35 24.33
C SER A 83 -2.30 19.24 23.64
N ALA A 84 -2.38 19.32 22.31
CA ALA A 84 -2.70 18.16 21.50
C ALA A 84 -1.81 17.07 22.06
N LEU A 85 -2.43 16.07 22.70
CA LEU A 85 -1.73 14.89 23.17
C LEU A 85 -1.23 14.23 21.89
N ALA A 86 -0.04 14.63 21.44
CA ALA A 86 0.61 13.99 20.34
C ALA A 86 0.68 12.51 20.73
N ASN A 87 0.19 11.64 19.85
CA ASN A 87 0.21 10.20 20.05
C ASN A 87 1.66 9.73 19.86
N VAL A 88 2.49 9.98 20.89
CA VAL A 88 3.92 9.67 20.87
C VAL A 88 4.13 8.22 21.29
N ILE A 89 4.72 7.43 20.40
CA ILE A 89 5.15 6.06 20.63
C ILE A 89 6.65 6.07 20.92
N ASN A 90 7.02 5.77 22.17
CA ASN A 90 8.43 5.67 22.55
C ASN A 90 8.98 4.31 22.12
N TYR A 91 10.10 4.27 21.41
CA TYR A 91 10.73 3.02 20.96
C TYR A 91 12.20 2.96 21.33
N HIS A 92 12.74 1.75 21.39
CA HIS A 92 14.17 1.50 21.57
C HIS A 92 14.68 0.55 20.47
N LEU A 93 15.77 0.94 19.81
CA LEU A 93 16.53 0.05 18.94
C LEU A 93 17.71 -0.47 19.75
N HIS A 94 17.83 -1.79 19.84
CA HIS A 94 18.96 -2.41 20.52
C HIS A 94 20.27 -2.09 19.81
N THR A 95 21.35 -1.88 20.56
CA THR A 95 22.66 -1.44 20.03
C THR A 95 23.32 -2.46 19.11
N ASP A 96 22.96 -3.74 19.28
CA ASP A 96 23.53 -4.86 18.53
C ASP A 96 22.77 -5.16 17.22
N ASN A 97 21.78 -4.34 16.87
CA ASN A 97 21.05 -4.50 15.62
C ASN A 97 21.93 -4.10 14.42
N ASP A 98 21.87 -4.89 13.36
CA ASP A 98 22.40 -4.54 12.05
C ASP A 98 21.72 -3.29 11.51
N ASN A 99 22.47 -2.48 10.74
CA ASN A 99 21.98 -1.22 10.18
C ASN A 99 20.75 -1.42 9.28
N GLU A 100 20.67 -2.54 8.56
CA GLU A 100 19.54 -2.87 7.68
C GLU A 100 18.22 -3.00 8.46
N ILE A 101 18.27 -3.58 9.67
CA ILE A 101 17.11 -3.68 10.55
C ILE A 101 16.67 -2.30 11.01
N ASN A 102 17.62 -1.50 11.52
CA ASN A 102 17.32 -0.15 12.01
C ASN A 102 16.72 0.72 10.90
N GLU A 103 17.32 0.68 9.71
CA GLU A 103 16.83 1.41 8.53
C GLU A 103 15.42 0.98 8.12
N CYS A 104 15.13 -0.33 8.15
CA CYS A 104 13.80 -0.86 7.83
C CYS A 104 12.72 -0.37 8.81
N VAL A 105 13.03 -0.38 10.12
CA VAL A 105 12.12 0.10 11.17
C VAL A 105 11.90 1.60 11.06
N GLU A 106 12.98 2.38 10.98
CA GLU A 106 12.92 3.84 10.96
C GLU A 106 12.19 4.35 9.71
N ARG A 107 12.49 3.81 8.53
CA ARG A 107 11.76 4.15 7.29
C ARG A 107 10.27 3.84 7.40
N SER A 108 9.93 2.71 8.02
CA SER A 108 8.52 2.33 8.22
C SER A 108 7.80 3.26 9.20
N MET A 109 8.47 3.70 10.26
CA MET A 109 7.96 4.71 11.19
C MET A 109 7.78 6.07 10.51
N GLU A 110 8.73 6.49 9.68
CA GLU A 110 8.64 7.74 8.90
C GLU A 110 7.42 7.73 7.97
N MET A 111 7.21 6.65 7.21
CA MET A 111 6.01 6.48 6.38
C MET A 111 4.71 6.57 7.21
N LEU A 112 4.67 5.94 8.39
CA LEU A 112 3.51 6.03 9.27
C LEU A 112 3.29 7.44 9.83
N MET A 113 4.35 8.20 10.13
CA MET A 113 4.23 9.60 10.57
C MET A 113 3.69 10.50 9.47
N ASP A 114 4.03 10.23 8.21
CA ASP A 114 3.49 10.98 7.07
C ASP A 114 2.00 10.70 6.84
N GLU A 115 1.57 9.46 7.07
CA GLU A 115 0.20 9.01 6.79
C GLU A 115 -0.75 9.11 8.00
N THR A 116 -0.20 9.29 9.20
CA THR A 116 -0.97 9.31 10.45
C THR A 116 -0.64 10.51 11.34
N CYS A 117 -1.29 10.62 12.51
CA CYS A 117 -0.96 11.60 13.55
C CYS A 117 -0.04 11.05 14.64
N LEU A 118 0.57 9.88 14.41
CA LEU A 118 1.50 9.25 15.33
C LEU A 118 2.87 9.92 15.22
N PHE A 119 3.60 9.92 16.34
CA PHE A 119 4.99 10.35 16.38
C PHE A 119 5.83 9.27 17.03
N PHE A 120 6.89 8.82 16.37
CA PHE A 120 7.81 7.86 16.97
C PHE A 120 8.99 8.60 17.59
N ARG A 121 9.33 8.26 18.84
CA ARG A 121 10.44 8.88 19.56
C ARG A 121 11.35 7.81 20.12
N GLN A 122 12.62 7.83 19.71
CA GLN A 122 13.62 6.93 20.28
C GLN A 122 13.92 7.33 21.73
N THR A 123 13.94 6.36 22.65
CA THR A 123 14.22 6.56 24.07
C THR A 123 15.24 5.55 24.60
N SER A 124 15.59 5.70 25.88
CA SER A 124 16.27 4.65 26.63
C SER A 124 15.37 3.41 26.74
N GLU A 125 15.97 2.25 26.97
CA GLU A 125 15.26 0.96 27.14
C GLU A 125 14.20 1.02 28.25
N GLN A 126 14.49 1.74 29.33
CA GLN A 126 13.61 1.82 30.52
C GLN A 126 12.31 2.60 30.25
N ASP A 127 12.33 3.51 29.29
CA ASP A 127 11.21 4.39 28.96
C ASP A 127 10.47 3.96 27.68
N ALA A 128 10.96 2.91 27.01
CA ALA A 128 10.45 2.47 25.73
C ALA A 128 9.12 1.72 25.88
N SER A 129 8.16 2.04 25.02
CA SER A 129 6.92 1.27 24.90
C SER A 129 7.09 0.01 24.08
N VAL A 130 8.12 -0.03 23.23
CA VAL A 130 8.49 -1.17 22.39
C VAL A 130 9.99 -1.19 22.16
N THR A 131 10.56 -2.39 22.14
CA THR A 131 11.97 -2.62 21.82
C THR A 131 12.10 -3.46 20.56
N PHE A 132 12.98 -3.04 19.64
CA PHE A 132 13.31 -3.78 18.43
C PHE A 132 14.68 -4.43 18.58
N ILE A 133 14.73 -5.75 18.46
CA ILE A 133 15.97 -6.52 18.59
C ILE A 133 16.19 -7.44 17.39
N GLN A 134 17.45 -7.58 17.00
CA GLN A 134 17.87 -8.58 16.05
C GLN A 134 17.79 -9.99 16.67
N SER A 135 17.28 -10.94 15.90
CA SER A 135 17.20 -12.35 16.30
C SER A 135 17.29 -13.29 15.10
N GLU A 136 17.21 -14.60 15.33
CA GLU A 136 17.17 -15.60 14.26
C GLU A 136 15.83 -15.65 13.51
N HIS A 137 14.79 -15.00 14.01
CA HIS A 137 13.45 -15.04 13.43
C HIS A 137 12.77 -13.67 13.45
N CYS A 138 11.69 -13.55 12.69
CA CYS A 138 10.82 -12.39 12.69
C CYS A 138 9.55 -12.68 13.51
N SER A 139 9.34 -11.98 14.64
CA SER A 139 8.16 -12.16 15.49
C SER A 139 7.82 -10.91 16.29
N TRP A 140 6.57 -10.82 16.73
CA TRP A 140 6.13 -9.87 17.74
C TRP A 140 5.83 -10.63 19.03
N GLN A 141 6.45 -10.20 20.12
CA GLN A 141 6.20 -10.75 21.45
C GLN A 141 5.51 -9.70 22.32
N GLU A 142 4.23 -9.93 22.60
CA GLU A 142 3.40 -8.97 23.33
C GLU A 142 3.79 -8.86 24.82
N SER A 143 4.21 -9.97 25.43
CA SER A 143 4.51 -10.08 26.87
C SER A 143 5.59 -9.11 27.36
N ASN A 144 6.61 -8.88 26.53
CA ASN A 144 7.73 -7.98 26.81
C ASN A 144 7.79 -6.81 25.81
N ARG A 145 6.76 -6.66 24.97
CA ARG A 145 6.68 -5.65 23.91
C ARG A 145 7.95 -5.59 23.05
N THR A 146 8.45 -6.76 22.66
CA THR A 146 9.65 -6.87 21.84
C THR A 146 9.32 -7.33 20.43
N VAL A 147 9.84 -6.59 19.44
CA VAL A 147 9.82 -6.98 18.05
C VAL A 147 11.16 -7.63 17.72
N HIS A 148 11.12 -8.90 17.34
CA HIS A 148 12.27 -9.66 16.87
C HIS A 148 12.35 -9.57 15.35
N LEU A 149 13.52 -9.21 14.82
CA LEU A 149 13.75 -9.04 13.38
C LEU A 149 15.00 -9.80 12.93
N ASN A 150 14.99 -10.34 11.71
CA ASN A 150 16.15 -10.97 11.08
C ASN A 150 16.31 -10.39 9.66
N PRO A 151 17.54 -10.03 9.22
CA PRO A 151 17.78 -9.47 7.89
C PRO A 151 17.21 -10.33 6.74
N THR A 152 17.10 -11.64 6.93
CA THR A 152 16.58 -12.58 5.93
C THR A 152 15.06 -12.54 5.73
N CYS A 153 14.29 -11.93 6.65
CA CYS A 153 12.83 -11.86 6.57
C CYS A 153 12.28 -10.43 6.57
N ILE A 154 13.13 -9.40 6.69
CA ILE A 154 12.68 -8.02 6.59
C ILE A 154 12.54 -7.57 5.13
N SER A 155 11.58 -6.69 4.92
CA SER A 155 11.34 -5.91 3.72
C SER A 155 10.61 -4.63 4.13
N ASP A 156 10.57 -3.60 3.28
CA ASP A 156 9.85 -2.36 3.60
C ASP A 156 8.38 -2.64 3.96
N ASP A 157 7.71 -3.54 3.23
CA ASP A 157 6.32 -3.94 3.52
C ASP A 157 6.22 -4.69 4.85
N PHE A 158 7.17 -5.60 5.13
CA PHE A 158 7.17 -6.39 6.34
C PHE A 158 7.35 -5.53 7.60
N CYS A 159 8.30 -4.59 7.61
CA CYS A 159 8.53 -3.73 8.77
C CYS A 159 7.32 -2.82 9.03
N TYR A 160 6.72 -2.27 7.98
CA TYR A 160 5.51 -1.47 8.09
C TYR A 160 4.33 -2.28 8.64
N GLU A 161 4.12 -3.51 8.15
CA GLU A 161 3.12 -4.44 8.69
C GLU A 161 3.39 -4.84 10.15
N MET A 162 4.65 -5.07 10.50
CA MET A 162 5.05 -5.41 11.86
C MET A 162 4.74 -4.28 12.84
N ILE A 163 5.04 -3.03 12.48
CA ILE A 163 4.71 -1.87 13.32
C ILE A 163 3.19 -1.70 13.43
N GLY A 164 2.43 -1.93 12.36
CA GLY A 164 0.97 -1.98 12.43
C GLY A 164 0.47 -2.99 13.46
N ARG A 165 0.99 -4.22 13.43
CA ARG A 165 0.63 -5.29 14.39
C ARG A 165 1.01 -4.95 15.82
N MET A 166 2.20 -4.38 16.03
CA MET A 166 2.66 -3.88 17.33
C MET A 166 1.68 -2.86 17.91
N LEU A 167 1.06 -2.04 17.06
CA LEU A 167 0.00 -1.09 17.42
C LEU A 167 -1.41 -1.70 17.37
N SER A 168 -1.51 -3.03 17.46
CA SER A 168 -2.76 -3.81 17.46
C SER A 168 -3.58 -3.73 16.16
N ILE A 169 -2.95 -3.41 15.03
CA ILE A 169 -3.56 -3.40 13.71
C ILE A 169 -3.04 -4.58 12.88
N ASP A 170 -3.79 -5.69 12.85
CA ASP A 170 -3.49 -6.84 11.98
C ASP A 170 -4.17 -6.71 10.62
N LYS A 171 -3.61 -5.84 9.78
CA LYS A 171 -4.08 -5.58 8.41
C LYS A 171 -2.91 -5.54 7.42
N PRO A 172 -3.15 -5.82 6.12
CA PRO A 172 -2.16 -5.60 5.07
C PRO A 172 -1.71 -4.14 5.02
N LYS A 173 -0.48 -3.91 4.55
CA LYS A 173 0.17 -2.59 4.46
C LYS A 173 -0.79 -1.44 4.12
N GLN A 174 -1.49 -1.54 2.99
CA GLN A 174 -2.34 -0.49 2.43
C GLN A 174 -3.51 -0.06 3.33
N GLN A 175 -3.87 -0.86 4.34
CA GLN A 175 -4.96 -0.55 5.27
C GLN A 175 -4.46 -0.02 6.62
N ILE A 176 -3.18 -0.22 6.98
CA ILE A 176 -2.69 0.04 8.34
C ILE A 176 -2.86 1.51 8.74
N ALA A 177 -2.38 2.46 7.93
CA ALA A 177 -2.49 3.88 8.25
C ALA A 177 -3.93 4.32 8.52
N ARG A 178 -4.90 3.87 7.70
CA ARG A 178 -6.33 4.16 7.91
C ARG A 178 -6.81 3.64 9.26
N PHE A 179 -6.51 2.38 9.59
CA PHE A 179 -6.94 1.79 10.84
C PHE A 179 -6.26 2.46 12.05
N LEU A 180 -5.00 2.88 11.92
CA LEU A 180 -4.33 3.69 12.94
C LEU A 180 -4.98 5.07 13.09
N ASN A 181 -5.33 5.74 11.99
CA ASN A 181 -6.02 7.03 12.03
C ASN A 181 -7.37 6.94 12.75
N LEU A 182 -8.11 5.84 12.54
CA LEU A 182 -9.34 5.57 13.26
C LEU A 182 -9.07 5.24 14.74
N HIS A 183 -8.07 4.41 15.02
CA HIS A 183 -7.74 3.96 16.38
C HIS A 183 -7.27 5.11 17.28
N TYR A 184 -6.44 6.01 16.75
CA TYR A 184 -5.85 7.15 17.46
C TYR A 184 -6.57 8.48 17.23
N ASN A 185 -7.72 8.46 16.54
CA ASN A 185 -8.56 9.62 16.23
C ASN A 185 -7.78 10.77 15.55
N CYS A 186 -7.04 10.44 14.50
CA CYS A 186 -6.26 11.39 13.71
C CYS A 186 -7.17 12.24 12.81
N THR A 187 -7.76 13.30 13.36
CA THR A 187 -8.76 14.15 12.67
C THR A 187 -8.23 14.89 11.43
N GLU A 188 -6.92 15.14 11.36
CA GLU A 188 -6.27 15.81 10.23
C GLU A 188 -5.92 14.86 9.07
N LYS A 189 -6.09 13.55 9.25
CA LYS A 189 -5.74 12.52 8.26
C LYS A 189 -6.97 11.82 7.73
N CYS A 190 -6.90 11.41 6.47
CA CYS A 190 -8.01 10.73 5.81
C CYS A 190 -8.20 9.31 6.39
N THR A 191 -9.46 8.94 6.63
CA THR A 191 -9.87 7.61 7.11
C THR A 191 -10.66 6.81 6.07
N ILE A 192 -10.73 7.34 4.84
CA ILE A 192 -11.37 6.69 3.71
C ILE A 192 -10.54 5.52 3.19
N ASP A 193 -11.21 4.58 2.55
CA ASP A 193 -10.59 3.40 1.93
C ASP A 193 -10.72 3.50 0.42
N CYS A 194 -9.61 3.40 -0.31
CA CYS A 194 -9.61 3.35 -1.75
C CYS A 194 -9.33 1.91 -2.18
N ARG A 195 -10.36 1.24 -2.71
CA ARG A 195 -10.26 -0.16 -3.13
C ARG A 195 -9.45 -0.29 -4.42
N HIS A 196 -9.06 -1.53 -4.70
CA HIS A 196 -8.46 -1.93 -5.97
C HIS A 196 -7.24 -1.10 -6.41
N GLY A 197 -6.37 -0.74 -5.47
CA GLY A 197 -5.16 0.07 -5.75
C GLY A 197 -5.46 1.55 -6.01
N GLY A 198 -6.62 2.05 -5.58
CA GLY A 198 -6.90 3.48 -5.57
C GLY A 198 -6.01 4.22 -4.56
N ILE A 199 -5.70 5.48 -4.86
CA ILE A 199 -4.83 6.33 -4.03
C ILE A 199 -5.69 7.38 -3.33
N VAL A 200 -5.50 7.54 -2.02
CA VAL A 200 -6.12 8.62 -1.23
C VAL A 200 -5.43 9.93 -1.56
N LEU A 201 -6.19 10.92 -2.03
CA LEU A 201 -5.72 12.27 -2.29
C LEU A 201 -5.79 13.15 -1.01
N PRO A 202 -5.08 14.29 -0.96
CA PRO A 202 -5.08 15.18 0.21
C PRO A 202 -6.46 15.74 0.61
N ASP A 203 -7.41 15.76 -0.32
CA ASP A 203 -8.80 16.17 -0.07
C ASP A 203 -9.70 15.01 0.43
N CYS A 204 -9.10 13.88 0.79
CA CYS A 204 -9.78 12.65 1.19
C CYS A 204 -10.75 12.12 0.13
N THR A 205 -10.38 12.24 -1.15
CA THR A 205 -11.03 11.54 -2.27
C THR A 205 -10.14 10.43 -2.82
N CYS A 206 -10.74 9.46 -3.51
CA CYS A 206 -9.98 8.39 -4.16
C CYS A 206 -9.68 8.71 -5.62
N LYS A 207 -8.41 8.60 -6.00
CA LYS A 207 -7.99 8.48 -7.39
C LYS A 207 -7.93 7.01 -7.78
N CYS A 208 -8.83 6.58 -8.67
CA CYS A 208 -8.92 5.19 -9.09
C CYS A 208 -7.85 4.77 -10.09
N SER A 209 -7.39 3.54 -9.93
CA SER A 209 -6.54 2.83 -10.86
C SER A 209 -7.30 2.46 -12.15
N TYR A 210 -6.58 1.98 -13.17
CA TYR A 210 -7.19 1.57 -14.43
C TYR A 210 -8.25 0.48 -14.20
N GLY A 211 -9.37 0.58 -14.91
CA GLY A 211 -10.45 -0.41 -14.85
C GLY A 211 -11.47 -0.14 -13.75
N PHE A 212 -11.23 0.81 -12.85
CA PHE A 212 -12.11 1.08 -11.71
C PHE A 212 -12.69 2.50 -11.69
N THR A 213 -13.84 2.65 -11.04
CA THR A 213 -14.57 3.90 -10.81
C THR A 213 -15.37 3.82 -9.51
N GLY A 214 -16.06 4.89 -9.13
CA GLY A 214 -16.79 5.01 -7.88
C GLY A 214 -16.07 5.91 -6.87
N LYS A 215 -16.70 6.14 -5.72
CA LYS A 215 -16.14 7.04 -4.69
C LYS A 215 -14.92 6.42 -4.00
N GLN A 216 -14.89 5.10 -3.93
CA GLN A 216 -13.85 4.29 -3.31
C GLN A 216 -13.22 3.32 -4.33
N CYS A 217 -13.38 3.57 -5.63
CA CYS A 217 -12.89 2.69 -6.70
C CYS A 217 -13.48 1.27 -6.64
N GLU A 218 -14.71 1.16 -6.13
CA GLU A 218 -15.39 -0.09 -5.86
C GLU A 218 -16.08 -0.72 -7.08
N LYS A 219 -16.16 0.00 -8.20
CA LYS A 219 -16.92 -0.43 -9.39
C LYS A 219 -16.00 -0.63 -10.59
N LEU A 220 -16.33 -1.58 -11.46
CA LEU A 220 -15.67 -1.74 -12.75
C LEU A 220 -16.14 -0.64 -13.72
N ALA A 221 -15.19 0.15 -14.22
CA ALA A 221 -15.48 1.31 -15.06
C ALA A 221 -16.07 0.93 -16.43
N LYS A 222 -15.74 -0.26 -16.93
CA LYS A 222 -16.14 -0.73 -18.27
C LYS A 222 -17.21 -1.82 -18.25
N GLN A 223 -17.94 -1.95 -17.14
CA GLN A 223 -18.97 -2.98 -17.00
C GLN A 223 -20.05 -2.91 -18.11
N ALA A 224 -20.42 -1.70 -18.54
CA ALA A 224 -21.38 -1.51 -19.63
C ALA A 224 -20.87 -1.96 -21.02
N SER A 225 -19.58 -2.24 -21.15
CA SER A 225 -18.95 -2.71 -22.38
C SER A 225 -18.77 -4.22 -22.44
N PHE A 226 -19.17 -4.97 -21.39
CA PHE A 226 -19.04 -6.41 -21.38
C PHE A 226 -19.91 -7.04 -22.45
N THR A 227 -19.32 -7.95 -23.21
CA THR A 227 -20.01 -8.67 -24.29
C THR A 227 -20.24 -10.14 -23.95
N ASP A 228 -19.66 -10.64 -22.86
CA ASP A 228 -19.84 -12.00 -22.37
C ASP A 228 -20.44 -11.98 -20.96
N SER A 229 -21.32 -12.94 -20.67
CA SER A 229 -22.07 -13.02 -19.41
C SER A 229 -21.24 -13.52 -18.21
N SER A 230 -20.08 -14.14 -18.45
CA SER A 230 -19.18 -14.59 -17.38
C SER A 230 -18.30 -13.46 -16.83
N CYS A 231 -18.30 -12.29 -17.45
CA CYS A 231 -17.53 -11.13 -17.03
C CYS A 231 -18.12 -10.46 -15.79
N GLY A 232 -17.27 -9.88 -14.95
CA GLY A 232 -17.68 -9.12 -13.78
C GLY A 232 -16.86 -9.45 -12.55
N VAL A 233 -17.48 -9.27 -11.39
CA VAL A 233 -16.86 -9.52 -10.09
C VAL A 233 -17.06 -11.00 -9.73
N ILE A 234 -15.98 -11.65 -9.32
CA ILE A 234 -15.93 -13.04 -8.91
C ILE A 234 -15.48 -13.09 -7.45
N ASP A 235 -16.32 -13.61 -6.58
CA ASP A 235 -16.02 -13.81 -5.16
C ASP A 235 -15.00 -14.96 -5.00
N ALA A 236 -13.72 -14.62 -4.97
CA ALA A 236 -12.59 -15.54 -4.86
C ALA A 236 -12.31 -15.88 -3.39
N ASN A 237 -13.22 -16.62 -2.76
CA ASN A 237 -13.01 -17.17 -1.41
C ASN A 237 -12.49 -18.62 -1.42
N ASP A 238 -12.67 -19.32 -2.53
CA ASP A 238 -12.22 -20.70 -2.77
C ASP A 238 -11.55 -20.82 -4.15
N ASP A 239 -10.90 -21.94 -4.40
CA ASP A 239 -10.32 -22.26 -5.71
C ASP A 239 -11.41 -22.38 -6.79
N GLY A 240 -11.08 -21.98 -8.02
CA GLY A 240 -12.05 -21.98 -9.10
C GLY A 240 -11.45 -21.96 -10.51
N VAL A 241 -12.34 -21.83 -11.48
CA VAL A 241 -12.03 -21.82 -12.92
C VAL A 241 -12.71 -20.60 -13.55
N LEU A 242 -12.00 -19.91 -14.42
CA LEU A 242 -12.54 -18.82 -15.23
C LEU A 242 -12.43 -19.16 -16.71
N ASN A 243 -13.50 -18.89 -17.42
CA ASN A 243 -13.58 -18.95 -18.88
C ASN A 243 -14.72 -18.05 -19.38
N LEU A 244 -14.76 -17.84 -20.68
CA LEU A 244 -15.91 -17.20 -21.34
C LEU A 244 -17.12 -18.12 -21.30
N SER A 245 -18.32 -17.55 -21.31
CA SER A 245 -19.57 -18.31 -21.28
C SER A 245 -19.76 -19.26 -22.48
N THR A 246 -19.06 -19.01 -23.58
CA THR A 246 -19.07 -19.88 -24.78
C THR A 246 -18.11 -21.06 -24.69
N TYR A 247 -17.15 -21.07 -23.75
CA TYR A 247 -16.10 -22.10 -23.70
C TYR A 247 -16.70 -23.51 -23.51
N PRO A 248 -16.23 -24.57 -24.23
CA PRO A 248 -15.05 -24.61 -25.10
C PRO A 248 -15.31 -24.19 -26.56
N GLU A 249 -16.52 -23.75 -26.89
CA GLU A 249 -16.84 -23.28 -28.25
C GLU A 249 -16.14 -21.95 -28.54
N PRO A 250 -15.95 -21.62 -29.84
CA PRO A 250 -15.39 -20.35 -30.23
C PRO A 250 -16.14 -19.15 -29.65
N ARG A 251 -15.40 -18.14 -29.20
CA ARG A 251 -15.97 -16.89 -28.72
C ARG A 251 -16.48 -16.04 -29.89
N GLU A 252 -17.31 -15.04 -29.59
CA GLU A 252 -17.67 -14.01 -30.56
C GLU A 252 -16.44 -13.19 -31.00
N LYS A 253 -16.43 -12.66 -32.23
CA LYS A 253 -15.29 -11.87 -32.74
C LYS A 253 -15.03 -10.61 -31.91
N THR A 254 -16.10 -9.95 -31.46
CA THR A 254 -16.09 -8.73 -30.63
C THR A 254 -16.31 -9.07 -29.16
N THR A 255 -15.26 -9.53 -28.46
CA THR A 255 -15.27 -9.83 -27.04
C THR A 255 -14.51 -8.79 -26.23
N PHE A 256 -15.20 -8.15 -25.29
CA PHE A 256 -14.59 -7.39 -24.21
C PHE A 256 -15.05 -7.99 -22.87
N CYS A 257 -14.09 -8.42 -22.06
CA CYS A 257 -14.37 -9.06 -20.78
C CYS A 257 -13.39 -8.62 -19.71
N GLN A 258 -13.89 -8.35 -18.51
CA GLN A 258 -13.09 -8.17 -17.31
C GLN A 258 -13.58 -9.11 -16.22
N TRP A 259 -12.67 -9.89 -15.64
CA TRP A 259 -12.91 -10.67 -14.42
C TRP A 259 -12.15 -10.02 -13.27
N LEU A 260 -12.88 -9.48 -12.29
CA LEU A 260 -12.33 -9.02 -11.03
C LEU A 260 -12.45 -10.15 -10.02
N LEU A 261 -11.36 -10.86 -9.77
CA LEU A 261 -11.26 -11.80 -8.67
C LEU A 261 -11.06 -10.99 -7.39
N GLU A 262 -11.95 -11.12 -6.41
CA GLU A 262 -11.84 -10.45 -5.12
C GLU A 262 -12.15 -11.41 -3.96
N SER A 263 -11.28 -11.45 -2.96
CA SER A 263 -11.47 -12.21 -1.74
C SER A 263 -11.92 -11.34 -0.57
N SER A 264 -12.79 -11.88 0.27
CA SER A 264 -13.20 -11.20 1.51
C SER A 264 -12.13 -11.21 2.61
N ASP A 265 -11.14 -12.13 2.54
CA ASP A 265 -10.00 -12.13 3.44
C ASP A 265 -8.98 -11.08 2.97
N PRO A 266 -8.68 -10.02 3.76
CA PRO A 266 -7.72 -9.00 3.37
C PRO A 266 -6.30 -9.56 3.20
N TRP A 267 -5.99 -10.71 3.82
CA TRP A 267 -4.72 -11.40 3.69
C TRP A 267 -4.70 -12.45 2.57
N ALA A 268 -5.75 -12.54 1.75
CA ALA A 268 -5.76 -13.45 0.62
C ALA A 268 -4.76 -13.02 -0.46
N VAL A 269 -4.13 -14.02 -1.05
CA VAL A 269 -3.31 -13.93 -2.26
C VAL A 269 -3.95 -14.85 -3.28
N ILE A 270 -4.24 -14.28 -4.44
CA ILE A 270 -4.90 -14.95 -5.55
C ILE A 270 -3.82 -15.34 -6.55
N GLU A 271 -3.71 -16.63 -6.81
CA GLU A 271 -2.79 -17.19 -7.82
C GLU A 271 -3.61 -17.70 -9.00
N VAL A 272 -3.30 -17.21 -10.21
CA VAL A 272 -3.97 -17.60 -11.45
C VAL A 272 -3.00 -18.38 -12.32
N SER A 273 -3.36 -19.61 -12.65
CA SER A 273 -2.69 -20.46 -13.64
C SER A 273 -3.41 -20.38 -14.97
N ILE A 274 -2.63 -20.18 -16.04
CA ILE A 274 -3.15 -20.12 -17.41
C ILE A 274 -3.06 -21.52 -18.01
N GLU A 275 -4.17 -22.24 -18.10
CA GLU A 275 -4.20 -23.56 -18.75
C GLU A 275 -4.18 -23.42 -20.27
N ARG A 276 -4.98 -22.50 -20.79
CA ARG A 276 -5.03 -22.16 -22.22
C ARG A 276 -5.33 -20.67 -22.36
N LEU A 277 -4.63 -19.98 -23.26
CA LEU A 277 -4.89 -18.58 -23.52
C LEU A 277 -5.94 -18.39 -24.63
N GLY A 278 -5.90 -19.23 -25.67
CA GLY A 278 -6.91 -19.25 -26.74
C GLY A 278 -7.11 -17.90 -27.43
N LEU A 279 -6.01 -17.16 -27.66
CA LEU A 279 -6.01 -15.85 -28.33
C LEU A 279 -5.69 -15.98 -29.81
N ASP A 280 -6.18 -15.03 -30.59
CA ASP A 280 -5.79 -14.90 -31.99
C ASP A 280 -4.38 -14.30 -32.13
N GLY A 281 -3.51 -15.10 -32.73
CA GLY A 281 -2.13 -14.74 -33.05
C GLY A 281 -1.68 -15.25 -34.42
N GLU A 282 -2.59 -15.64 -35.32
CA GLU A 282 -2.15 -15.99 -36.67
C GLU A 282 -1.60 -14.77 -37.41
N ASP A 283 -0.68 -15.03 -38.34
CA ASP A 283 0.09 -14.02 -39.09
C ASP A 283 0.98 -13.08 -38.24
N VAL A 284 1.05 -13.31 -36.94
CA VAL A 284 1.96 -12.59 -36.04
C VAL A 284 3.35 -13.21 -36.11
N ARG A 285 4.36 -12.40 -36.46
CA ARG A 285 5.77 -12.86 -36.43
C ARG A 285 6.11 -13.34 -35.01
N PRO A 286 6.97 -14.37 -34.83
CA PRO A 286 7.41 -14.79 -33.50
C PRO A 286 7.89 -13.59 -32.65
N GLY A 287 7.36 -13.45 -31.44
CA GLY A 287 7.63 -12.34 -30.52
C GLY A 287 6.87 -11.02 -30.81
N ALA A 288 6.03 -10.95 -31.83
CA ALA A 288 5.11 -9.83 -32.01
C ALA A 288 3.84 -9.98 -31.14
N ARG A 289 3.17 -8.85 -30.91
CA ARG A 289 1.95 -8.82 -30.09
C ARG A 289 0.80 -9.49 -30.84
N CYS A 290 -0.01 -10.24 -30.11
CA CYS A 290 -1.30 -10.76 -30.54
C CYS A 290 -2.22 -9.67 -31.10
N ASN A 291 -3.19 -10.09 -31.92
CA ASN A 291 -4.33 -9.24 -32.29
C ASN A 291 -5.24 -9.04 -31.07
N ASP A 292 -5.48 -10.11 -30.30
CA ASP A 292 -6.17 -10.04 -29.02
C ASP A 292 -5.23 -9.56 -27.90
N PHE A 293 -5.79 -8.95 -26.85
CA PHE A 293 -5.05 -8.53 -25.67
C PHE A 293 -5.60 -9.25 -24.45
N PHE A 294 -4.73 -9.98 -23.75
CA PHE A 294 -5.00 -10.45 -22.39
C PHE A 294 -4.02 -9.80 -21.42
N THR A 295 -4.54 -8.97 -20.52
CA THR A 295 -3.74 -8.17 -19.57
C THR A 295 -4.23 -8.40 -18.15
N VAL A 296 -3.30 -8.45 -17.20
CA VAL A 296 -3.57 -8.66 -15.79
C VAL A 296 -3.12 -7.46 -15.00
N PHE A 297 -3.99 -6.94 -14.15
CA PHE A 297 -3.75 -5.78 -13.31
C PHE A 297 -3.88 -6.18 -11.83
N GLY A 298 -2.86 -5.84 -11.04
CA GLY A 298 -2.88 -5.89 -9.59
C GLY A 298 -2.63 -4.51 -8.98
N GLU A 299 -2.36 -4.45 -7.68
CA GLU A 299 -2.22 -3.20 -6.93
C GLU A 299 -1.12 -2.27 -7.46
N GLN A 300 0.02 -2.82 -7.84
CA GLN A 300 1.16 -2.06 -8.38
C GLN A 300 1.78 -2.69 -9.62
N ASP A 301 1.22 -3.83 -10.06
CA ASP A 301 1.77 -4.61 -11.15
C ASP A 301 0.78 -4.67 -12.30
N GLN A 302 1.29 -4.50 -13.51
CA GLN A 302 0.58 -4.79 -14.74
C GLN A 302 1.39 -5.83 -15.51
N VAL A 303 0.78 -6.98 -15.76
CA VAL A 303 1.39 -8.06 -16.55
C VAL A 303 0.65 -8.16 -17.88
N GLY A 304 1.37 -7.93 -18.96
CA GLY A 304 0.88 -8.11 -20.33
C GLY A 304 0.98 -6.86 -21.21
N PRO A 305 0.40 -6.90 -22.42
CA PRO A 305 -0.41 -8.02 -22.93
C PRO A 305 0.41 -9.31 -23.10
N LEU A 306 -0.17 -10.45 -22.71
CA LEU A 306 0.47 -11.75 -22.86
C LEU A 306 0.56 -12.15 -24.35
N PRO A 307 1.68 -12.73 -24.81
CA PRO A 307 1.84 -13.16 -26.20
C PRO A 307 1.09 -14.47 -26.45
N CYS A 308 0.73 -14.68 -27.72
CA CYS A 308 -0.17 -15.76 -28.16
C CYS A 308 0.54 -17.10 -28.21
N ASP A 309 1.84 -17.07 -28.47
CA ASP A 309 2.71 -18.24 -28.51
C ASP A 309 3.10 -18.73 -27.11
N GLY A 310 2.64 -18.06 -26.04
CA GLY A 310 3.03 -18.38 -24.66
C GLY A 310 4.51 -18.15 -24.37
N SER A 311 5.25 -17.46 -25.25
CA SER A 311 6.71 -17.28 -25.15
C SER A 311 7.19 -16.57 -23.89
N LEU A 312 6.31 -15.84 -23.19
CA LEU A 312 6.66 -15.22 -21.93
C LEU A 312 6.87 -16.23 -20.78
N ASN A 313 6.58 -17.54 -20.96
CA ASN A 313 6.64 -18.54 -19.88
C ASN A 313 5.90 -18.10 -18.61
N ILE A 314 4.92 -17.19 -18.73
CA ILE A 314 4.08 -16.76 -17.63
C ILE A 314 2.93 -17.76 -17.57
N THR A 315 3.15 -18.85 -16.83
CA THR A 315 2.12 -19.85 -16.56
C THR A 315 1.35 -19.55 -15.28
N GLU A 316 1.94 -18.73 -14.41
CA GLU A 316 1.39 -18.38 -13.10
C GLU A 316 1.49 -16.87 -12.87
N LEU A 317 0.40 -16.32 -12.38
CA LEU A 317 0.24 -14.92 -12.00
C LEU A 317 -0.15 -14.89 -10.53
N ARG A 318 0.40 -13.95 -9.77
CA ARG A 318 0.16 -13.86 -8.32
C ARG A 318 -0.16 -12.43 -7.93
N SER A 319 -1.26 -12.24 -7.20
CA SER A 319 -1.63 -10.93 -6.67
C SER A 319 -0.76 -10.55 -5.47
N LYS A 320 -0.57 -9.24 -5.28
CA LYS A 320 -0.01 -8.65 -4.05
C LYS A 320 -1.07 -8.25 -3.02
N ALA A 321 -2.33 -8.22 -3.45
CA ALA A 321 -3.49 -7.88 -2.64
C ALA A 321 -4.56 -8.98 -2.74
N ASN A 322 -5.64 -8.85 -1.99
CA ASN A 322 -6.80 -9.74 -2.01
C ASN A 322 -7.67 -9.61 -3.27
N TRP A 323 -7.16 -9.01 -4.34
CA TRP A 323 -7.86 -8.84 -5.60
C TRP A 323 -6.92 -8.94 -6.80
N LEU A 324 -7.48 -9.29 -7.97
CA LEU A 324 -6.78 -9.31 -9.26
C LEU A 324 -7.77 -9.03 -10.39
N LEU A 325 -7.42 -8.15 -11.33
CA LEU A 325 -8.25 -7.84 -12.49
C LEU A 325 -7.64 -8.45 -13.76
N LEU A 326 -8.40 -9.32 -14.41
CA LEU A 326 -8.05 -9.98 -15.67
C LEU A 326 -8.87 -9.33 -16.79
N GLU A 327 -8.23 -8.81 -17.83
CA GLU A 327 -8.89 -8.15 -18.96
C GLU A 327 -8.58 -8.87 -20.27
N LEU A 328 -9.64 -9.28 -20.97
CA LEU A 328 -9.59 -9.77 -22.35
C LEU A 328 -10.20 -8.72 -23.28
N ARG A 329 -9.48 -8.39 -24.35
CA ARG A 329 -9.97 -7.56 -25.45
C ARG A 329 -9.66 -8.26 -26.75
N SER A 330 -10.66 -8.63 -27.53
CA SER A 330 -10.41 -9.23 -28.83
C SER A 330 -10.33 -8.20 -29.95
N ASP A 331 -9.67 -8.60 -31.04
CA ASP A 331 -9.75 -7.88 -32.31
C ASP A 331 -11.05 -8.24 -33.05
N PRO A 332 -11.95 -7.27 -33.31
CA PRO A 332 -13.17 -7.52 -34.07
C PRO A 332 -12.91 -7.95 -35.53
N TYR A 333 -11.72 -7.69 -36.07
CA TYR A 333 -11.34 -8.01 -37.44
C TYR A 333 -10.64 -9.37 -37.58
N SER A 334 -10.47 -10.11 -36.48
CA SER A 334 -9.93 -11.46 -36.56
C SER A 334 -10.82 -12.34 -37.44
N GLU A 335 -10.21 -13.06 -38.37
CA GLU A 335 -10.90 -14.11 -39.14
C GLU A 335 -10.83 -15.48 -38.44
N ASN A 336 -10.07 -15.56 -37.35
CA ASN A 336 -9.85 -16.81 -36.65
C ASN A 336 -10.89 -17.08 -35.59
N SER A 337 -11.25 -18.36 -35.54
CA SER A 337 -12.18 -18.90 -34.56
C SER A 337 -11.39 -19.42 -33.36
N VAL A 338 -11.24 -18.58 -32.34
CA VAL A 338 -10.51 -18.93 -31.11
C VAL A 338 -11.48 -19.10 -29.92
N THR A 339 -11.08 -19.85 -28.90
CA THR A 339 -11.93 -20.19 -27.74
C THR A 339 -11.91 -19.13 -26.63
N GLY A 340 -10.86 -18.30 -26.58
CA GLY A 340 -10.53 -17.49 -25.41
C GLY A 340 -9.87 -18.29 -24.29
N PRO A 341 -9.59 -17.63 -23.15
CA PRO A 341 -8.77 -18.19 -22.08
C PRO A 341 -9.54 -19.18 -21.20
N LEU A 342 -8.85 -20.23 -20.78
CA LEU A 342 -9.20 -21.12 -19.68
C LEU A 342 -8.18 -20.94 -18.57
N LEU A 343 -8.63 -20.44 -17.43
CA LEU A 343 -7.79 -20.11 -16.29
C LEU A 343 -8.24 -20.90 -15.07
N ARG A 344 -7.30 -21.30 -14.22
CA ARG A 344 -7.58 -21.75 -12.86
C ARG A 344 -7.08 -20.73 -11.89
N TYR A 345 -7.84 -20.45 -10.85
CA TYR A 345 -7.35 -19.62 -9.76
C TYR A 345 -7.39 -20.40 -8.46
N SER A 346 -6.43 -20.11 -7.58
CA SER A 346 -6.42 -20.60 -6.21
C SER A 346 -6.27 -19.44 -5.24
N VAL A 347 -6.91 -19.57 -4.09
CA VAL A 347 -6.92 -18.54 -3.06
C VAL A 347 -6.11 -19.06 -1.89
N LYS A 348 -4.96 -18.44 -1.67
CA LYS A 348 -4.06 -18.79 -0.56
C LYS A 348 -4.06 -17.65 0.41
N ARG A 349 -4.13 -17.96 1.70
CA ARG A 349 -3.85 -16.94 2.72
C ARG A 349 -2.36 -16.65 2.72
N GLN A 350 -1.99 -15.38 2.60
CA GLN A 350 -0.62 -14.93 2.80
C GLN A 350 -0.17 -15.43 4.18
N ARG A 351 0.81 -16.33 4.18
CA ARG A 351 1.41 -16.77 5.44
C ARG A 351 2.03 -15.54 6.06
N GLN A 352 1.46 -15.08 7.16
CA GLN A 352 2.08 -14.07 8.01
C GLN A 352 3.46 -14.63 8.36
N GLY A 353 4.55 -14.00 7.87
CA GLY A 353 5.91 -14.37 8.23
C GLY A 353 6.22 -14.17 9.73
N VAL A 354 5.22 -13.69 10.47
CA VAL A 354 5.26 -13.37 11.89
C VAL A 354 4.53 -14.47 12.65
N ARG A 355 5.28 -15.22 13.45
CA ARG A 355 4.68 -16.03 14.51
C ARG A 355 4.37 -15.09 15.68
N VAL A 356 3.10 -14.93 16.01
CA VAL A 356 2.70 -14.24 17.25
C VAL A 356 2.72 -15.28 18.37
N TYR A 357 3.62 -15.09 19.34
CA TYR A 357 3.66 -15.94 20.54
C TYR A 357 2.83 -15.26 21.63
N SER A 358 1.56 -15.66 21.77
CA SER A 358 0.76 -15.33 22.96
C SER A 358 1.26 -16.15 24.15
N GLU A 359 1.14 -15.60 25.38
CA GLU A 359 1.67 -16.10 26.67
C GLU A 359 1.31 -17.54 27.11
N GLY A 360 0.76 -18.39 26.25
CA GLY A 360 0.37 -19.77 26.57
C GLY A 360 1.42 -20.85 26.32
N MET A 361 2.62 -20.54 25.82
CA MET A 361 3.62 -21.55 25.42
C MET A 361 4.84 -21.71 26.33
N THR A 362 4.94 -20.97 27.44
CA THR A 362 6.07 -21.10 28.37
C THR A 362 5.65 -21.77 29.67
N SER A 363 5.57 -23.11 29.68
CA SER A 363 5.99 -23.95 30.83
C SER A 363 5.87 -25.45 30.52
N SER A 364 6.89 -26.01 29.87
CA SER A 364 7.24 -27.43 30.01
C SER A 364 8.64 -27.56 30.60
N THR A 365 8.81 -27.03 31.81
CA THR A 365 9.86 -27.45 32.74
C THR A 365 9.33 -28.61 33.58
N ALA A 366 9.68 -29.85 33.22
CA ALA A 366 9.95 -30.94 34.18
C ALA A 366 10.25 -32.26 33.45
N ALA A 367 11.53 -32.52 33.19
CA ALA A 367 12.12 -33.87 33.28
C ALA A 367 13.65 -33.76 33.28
N LEU A 368 14.21 -33.07 34.29
CA LEU A 368 15.58 -33.34 34.69
C LEU A 368 15.55 -34.67 35.46
N SER A 369 15.95 -35.75 34.78
CA SER A 369 16.20 -37.05 35.38
C SER A 369 17.39 -36.96 36.34
N THR A 370 17.14 -36.62 37.60
CA THR A 370 18.10 -36.85 38.67
C THR A 370 18.22 -38.34 38.92
N ILE A 371 19.30 -38.93 38.39
CA ILE A 371 19.87 -40.17 38.91
C ILE A 371 20.48 -39.82 40.27
N ALA A 372 19.75 -40.12 41.34
CA ALA A 372 20.31 -40.24 42.68
C ALA A 372 19.83 -41.57 43.27
N ALA A 373 20.68 -42.56 43.08
CA ALA A 373 20.63 -43.81 43.83
C ALA A 373 20.99 -43.56 45.31
N LEU A 374 20.69 -44.57 46.13
CA LEU A 374 21.01 -44.76 47.56
C LEU A 374 19.88 -44.32 48.51
N VAL A 375 19.49 -45.06 49.53
CA VAL A 375 19.66 -46.46 49.98
C VAL A 375 18.95 -46.50 51.35
N LEU A 376 18.46 -47.67 51.75
CA LEU A 376 18.20 -48.04 53.16
C LEU A 376 17.12 -47.24 53.94
N SER A 377 16.00 -47.88 54.24
CA SER A 377 15.81 -48.58 55.53
C SER A 377 14.35 -48.61 55.98
N SER A 378 13.98 -49.78 56.49
CA SER A 378 13.17 -49.99 57.70
C SER A 378 11.67 -49.67 57.70
N LEU A 379 10.91 -50.78 57.76
CA LEU A 379 10.16 -51.19 58.95
C LEU A 379 8.87 -50.41 59.29
N ARG A 380 7.73 -51.11 59.17
CA ARG A 380 6.70 -51.34 60.23
C ARG A 380 5.36 -51.70 59.55
N LEU A 381 4.87 -52.92 59.77
CA LEU A 381 3.71 -53.25 60.64
C LEU A 381 2.44 -52.56 60.11
N LEU A 382 1.43 -53.28 59.62
CA LEU A 382 0.69 -54.39 60.23
C LEU A 382 -0.09 -55.14 59.15
#